data_AF-A0A370GJW8-F1
#
_entry.id   AF-A0A370GJW8-F1
#
_cell.length_a   1.000
_cell.length_b   1.000
_cell.length_c   1.000
_cell.angle_alpha   90.00
_cell.angle_beta   90.00
_cell.angle_gamma   90.00
#
_symmetry.space_group_name_H-M   'P 1'
#
loop_
_entity.id
_entity.type
_entity.pdbx_description
1 polymer ?
#
loop_
_entity_poly.entity_id
_entity_poly.type
_entity_poly.pdbx_seq_one_letter_code
_entity_poly.pdbx_strand_id
1 'polypeptide(L)' 'MRVQTGEIIEVRGDDGNPPFVVRFDDGRESLMFPGPECEIVPQH' A
#
# COMPACT_ATOMS: atom_id res chain seq x y z
N MET A 1 -12.01 9.73 -12.30
CA MET A 1 -11.25 8.60 -11.74
C MET A 1 -10.88 8.97 -10.32
N ARG A 2 -11.29 8.19 -9.32
CA ARG A 2 -10.92 8.44 -7.93
C ARG A 2 -9.65 7.64 -7.66
N VAL A 3 -8.59 8.31 -7.23
CA VAL A 3 -7.37 7.61 -6.79
C VAL A 3 -7.75 6.83 -5.54
N GLN A 4 -7.43 5.53 -5.51
CA GLN A 4 -7.61 4.72 -4.31
C GLN A 4 -6.32 4.81 -3.50
N THR A 5 -6.45 5.26 -2.26
CA THR A 5 -5.34 5.34 -1.30
C THR A 5 -5.54 4.32 -0.19
N GLY A 6 -4.45 3.98 0.50
CA GLY A 6 -4.46 3.10 1.67
C GLY A 6 -3.16 3.24 2.45
N GLU A 7 -3.20 2.83 3.71
CA GLU A 7 -2.06 2.86 4.62
C GLU A 7 -1.30 1.53 4.54
N ILE A 8 0.02 1.57 4.35
CA ILE A 8 0.87 0.38 4.43
C ILE A 8 1.02 0.03 5.92
N ILE A 9 0.42 -1.07 6.33
CA ILE A 9 0.45 -1.54 7.73
C ILE A 9 1.47 -2.66 7.97
N GLU A 10 1.97 -3.29 6.90
CA GLU A 10 3.05 -4.28 6.96
C GLU A 10 3.84 -4.32 5.64
N VAL A 11 5.15 -4.49 5.74
CA VAL A 11 6.04 -4.72 4.59
C VAL A 11 6.47 -6.18 4.57
N ARG A 12 6.19 -6.88 3.46
CA ARG A 12 6.41 -8.33 3.33
C ARG A 12 7.54 -8.68 2.37
N GLY A 13 7.96 -7.75 1.50
CA GLY A 13 9.11 -7.93 0.64
C GLY A 13 10.42 -7.57 1.32
N ASP A 14 11.52 -8.02 0.72
CA ASP A 14 12.86 -7.80 1.24
C ASP A 14 13.28 -6.33 1.11
N ASP A 15 14.12 -5.87 2.05
CA ASP A 15 14.68 -4.52 2.05
C ASP A 15 13.65 -3.38 1.95
N GLY A 16 12.44 -3.60 2.48
CA GLY A 16 11.37 -2.60 2.46
C GLY A 16 10.56 -2.57 1.15
N ASN A 17 10.76 -3.53 0.25
CA ASN A 17 10.09 -3.59 -1.05
C ASN A 17 8.72 -4.29 -0.98
N PRO A 18 7.87 -4.16 -2.02
CA PRO A 18 6.63 -4.90 -2.11
C PRO A 18 6.82 -6.43 -2.04
N PRO A 19 5.78 -7.19 -1.64
CA PRO A 19 4.40 -6.72 -1.44
C PRO A 19 4.16 -6.04 -0.08
N PHE A 20 3.06 -5.29 0.00
CA PHE A 20 2.62 -4.59 1.20
C PHE A 20 1.27 -5.13 1.66
N VAL A 21 1.04 -5.20 2.98
CA VAL A 21 -0.33 -5.29 3.50
C VAL A 21 -0.85 -3.87 3.62
N VAL A 22 -1.93 -3.57 2.90
CA VAL A 22 -2.53 -2.23 2.83
C VAL A 22 -3.91 -2.26 3.46
N ARG A 23 -4.18 -1.31 4.34
CA ARG A 23 -5.51 -1.03 4.89
C ARG A 23 -6.15 0.12 4.11
N PHE A 24 -7.29 -0.14 3.50
CA PHE A 24 -8.06 0.86 2.76
C PHE A 24 -9.06 1.59 3.68
N ASP A 25 -9.60 2.72 3.20
CA ASP A 25 -10.56 3.56 3.94
C ASP A 25 -11.86 2.83 4.30
N ASP A 26 -12.21 1.76 3.57
CA ASP A 26 -13.35 0.88 3.86
C ASP A 26 -13.07 -0.12 4.99
N GLY A 27 -11.87 -0.08 5.58
CA GLY A 27 -11.40 -0.99 6.63
C GLY A 27 -10.90 -2.33 6.10
N ARG A 28 -10.96 -2.59 4.80
CA ARG A 28 -10.46 -3.83 4.22
C ARG A 28 -8.93 -3.84 4.21
N GLU A 29 -8.36 -4.98 4.57
CA GLU A 29 -6.94 -5.25 4.47
C GLU A 29 -6.69 -6.21 3.30
N SER A 30 -5.64 -5.95 2.52
CA SER A 30 -5.25 -6.82 1.41
C SER A 30 -3.73 -6.79 1.20
N LEU A 31 -3.19 -7.93 0.78
CA LEU A 31 -1.86 -7.96 0.17
C LEU A 31 -1.92 -7.22 -1.17
N MET A 32 -0.98 -6.32 -1.39
CA MET A 32 -0.96 -5.40 -2.52
C MET A 32 0.41 -5.43 -3.20
N PHE A 33 0.37 -5.51 -4.53
CA PHE A 33 1.52 -5.43 -5.42
C PHE A 33 1.34 -4.15 -6.25
N PRO A 34 2.05 -3.06 -5.91
CA PRO A 34 1.87 -1.78 -6.56
C PRO A 34 2.31 -1.83 -8.03
N GLY A 35 1.55 -1.17 -8.89
CA GLY A 35 1.91 -0.93 -10.29
C GLY A 35 2.94 0.20 -10.44
N PRO A 36 3.49 0.38 -11.64
CA PRO A 36 4.48 1.43 -11.92
C PRO A 36 3.94 2.86 -11.72
N GLU A 37 2.62 3.04 -11.74
CA GLU A 37 1.95 4.32 -11.48
C GLU A 37 1.66 4.60 -9.99
N CYS A 38 1.97 3.66 -9.09
CA CYS A 38 1.77 3.87 -7.66
C CYS A 38 2.85 4.77 -7.06
N GLU A 39 2.44 5.63 -6.12
CA GLU A 39 3.33 6.46 -5.33
C GLU A 39 3.26 6.04 -3.86
N ILE A 40 4.42 5.93 -3.20
CA ILE A 40 4.52 5.70 -1.76
C ILE A 40 4.81 7.05 -1.11
N VAL A 41 3.89 7.48 -0.24
CA VAL A 41 4.00 8.75 0.49
C VAL A 41 4.31 8.48 1.97
N PRO A 42 5.30 9.16 2.57
CA PRO A 42 5.51 9.10 4.01
C PRO A 42 4.33 9.67 4.78
N GLN A 43 3.95 9.03 5.88
CA GLN A 43 2.99 9.59 6.82
C GLN A 43 3.72 10.56 7.76
N HIS A 44 3.23 11.81 7.83
CA HIS A 44 3.77 12.86 8.70
C HIS A 44 3.34 12.70 10.16
#